data_AF-A0A099I7T1-F1
#
_entry.id   AF-A0A099I7T1-F1
#
_cell.length_a   1.000
_cell.length_b   1.000
_cell.length_c   1.000
_cell.angle_alpha   90.00
_cell.angle_beta   90.00
_cell.angle_gamma   90.00
#
_symmetry.space_group_name_H-M   'P 1'
#
loop_
_entity.id
_entity.type
_entity.pdbx_description
1 polymer ?
#
loop_
_entity_poly.entity_id
_entity_poly.type
_entity_poly.pdbx_seq_one_letter_code
_entity_poly.pdbx_strand_id
1 'polypeptide(L)'
;MDVNKKVVQCRKYPITYTLVTKQVKNINMRISSKGEVVVSANPFVPMDKIDDFVSSKVSWIVKHQKSMQERSQKSMIDDKHIVLFGNSLKIRKTTGKYNHVSYDKDTLYVQCREQADPEKVIRQFLDKLCRDVFLDIATLTFRSLSDYHLEFPDVKIRDMKSRWGSCTPAKNSITLNRKLIHYPFEFIEYVVLHEFVHFIQPNHSKAFYNIIENYMPDYKTRMEMVN
;
A
#
# COMPACT_ATOMS: atom_id res chain seq x y z
N MET A 1 22.23 10.78 -23.16
CA MET A 1 21.18 10.14 -24.01
C MET A 1 19.93 10.96 -23.87
N ASP A 2 19.58 11.74 -24.90
CA ASP A 2 18.52 12.74 -24.85
C ASP A 2 17.15 12.10 -24.63
N VAL A 3 16.61 12.34 -23.44
CA VAL A 3 15.24 11.97 -23.10
C VAL A 3 14.33 13.04 -23.70
N ASN A 4 13.86 12.82 -24.92
CA ASN A 4 12.87 13.71 -25.52
C ASN A 4 11.50 13.44 -24.89
N LYS A 5 10.94 14.47 -24.25
CA LYS A 5 9.60 14.44 -23.64
C LYS A 5 8.71 15.42 -24.37
N LYS A 6 7.54 14.96 -24.79
CA LYS A 6 6.50 15.84 -25.35
C LYS A 6 5.13 15.45 -24.84
N VAL A 7 4.29 16.46 -24.65
CA VAL A 7 2.86 16.26 -24.36
C VAL A 7 2.16 15.99 -25.70
N VAL A 8 1.36 14.93 -25.74
CA VAL A 8 0.67 14.47 -26.93
C VAL A 8 -0.81 14.35 -26.61
N GLN A 9 -1.65 14.90 -27.48
CA GLN A 9 -3.07 14.56 -27.52
C GLN A 9 -3.25 13.28 -28.32
N CYS A 10 -3.80 12.23 -27.69
CA CYS A 10 -4.13 11.01 -28.41
C CYS A 10 -5.15 11.31 -29.51
N ARG A 11 -4.91 10.83 -30.73
CA ARG A 11 -5.77 11.13 -31.88
C ARG A 11 -7.10 10.38 -31.86
N LYS A 12 -7.14 9.24 -31.17
CA LYS A 12 -8.27 8.29 -31.18
C LYS A 12 -9.18 8.40 -29.96
N TYR A 13 -8.73 9.08 -28.90
CA TYR A 13 -9.49 9.26 -27.67
C TYR A 13 -9.09 10.59 -27.01
N PRO A 14 -9.99 11.32 -26.31
CA PRO A 14 -9.67 12.59 -25.65
C PRO A 14 -8.80 12.41 -24.38
N ILE A 15 -7.62 11.79 -24.52
CA ILE A 15 -6.61 11.62 -23.47
C ILE A 15 -5.33 12.33 -23.89
N THR A 16 -4.82 13.16 -22.98
CA THR A 16 -3.50 13.75 -23.09
C THR A 16 -2.49 12.86 -22.35
N TYR A 17 -1.35 12.58 -22.97
CA TYR A 17 -0.27 11.83 -22.34
C TYR A 17 1.10 12.43 -22.63
N THR A 18 2.05 12.23 -21.71
CA THR A 18 3.46 12.59 -21.93
C THR A 18 4.17 11.41 -22.57
N LEU A 19 4.63 11.58 -23.81
CA LEU A 19 5.49 10.60 -24.48
C LEU A 19 6.94 10.84 -24.12
N VAL A 20 7.60 9.79 -23.65
CA VAL A 20 9.03 9.73 -23.35
C VAL A 20 9.68 8.73 -24.29
N THR A 21 10.43 9.22 -25.28
CA THR A 21 11.14 8.33 -26.22
C THR A 21 12.45 7.86 -25.60
N LYS A 22 12.64 6.54 -25.47
CA LYS A 22 13.86 5.93 -24.91
C LYS A 22 14.03 4.51 -25.43
N GLN A 23 15.24 3.96 -25.38
CA GLN A 23 15.52 2.59 -25.83
C GLN A 23 14.89 1.55 -24.88
N VAL A 24 13.63 1.21 -25.13
CA VAL A 24 12.88 0.16 -24.42
C VAL A 24 12.41 -0.92 -25.39
N LYS A 25 12.29 -2.16 -24.89
CA LYS A 25 11.79 -3.29 -25.68
C LYS A 25 10.29 -3.23 -25.95
N ASN A 26 9.50 -2.66 -25.02
CA ASN A 26 8.04 -2.59 -25.09
C ASN A 26 7.54 -1.15 -24.94
N ILE A 27 6.34 -0.85 -25.45
CA ILE A 27 5.60 0.35 -25.08
C ILE A 27 5.12 0.17 -23.63
N ASN A 28 5.52 1.06 -22.74
CA ASN A 28 5.12 1.02 -21.33
C ASN A 28 4.25 2.24 -21.01
N MET A 29 3.24 2.05 -20.17
CA MET A 29 2.40 3.13 -19.66
C MET A 29 2.43 3.12 -18.13
N ARG A 30 2.47 4.31 -17.54
CA ARG A 30 2.24 4.52 -16.10
C ARG A 30 1.38 5.75 -15.90
N ILE A 31 0.67 5.81 -14.79
CA ILE A 31 -0.08 6.98 -14.36
C ILE A 31 0.67 7.58 -13.16
N SER A 32 0.99 8.87 -13.21
CA SER A 32 1.69 9.57 -12.13
C SER A 32 0.79 9.69 -10.91
N SER A 33 1.36 10.04 -9.76
CA SER A 33 0.57 10.30 -8.54
C SER A 33 -0.40 11.48 -8.69
N LYS A 34 -0.22 12.32 -9.72
CA LYS A 34 -1.12 13.42 -10.09
C LYS A 34 -2.16 13.02 -11.15
N GLY A 35 -2.21 11.74 -11.54
CA GLY A 35 -3.13 11.24 -12.56
C GLY A 35 -2.65 11.43 -14.00
N GLU A 36 -1.41 11.89 -14.22
CA GLU A 36 -0.88 12.15 -15.56
C GLU A 36 -0.46 10.84 -16.23
N VAL A 37 -0.92 10.61 -17.45
CA VAL A 37 -0.52 9.42 -18.23
C VAL A 37 0.87 9.66 -18.83
N VAL A 38 1.81 8.78 -18.52
CA VAL A 38 3.17 8.80 -19.08
C VAL A 38 3.39 7.52 -19.88
N VAL A 39 3.69 7.68 -21.15
CA VAL A 39 3.98 6.59 -22.07
C VAL A 39 5.46 6.63 -22.42
N SER A 40 6.13 5.50 -22.38
CA SER A 40 7.49 5.38 -22.89
C SER A 40 7.57 4.33 -23.99
N ALA A 41 8.18 4.71 -25.11
CA ALA A 41 8.30 3.88 -26.30
C ALA A 41 9.70 4.04 -26.92
N ASN A 42 10.10 3.02 -27.69
CA ASN A 42 11.30 3.11 -28.52
C ASN A 42 11.09 4.18 -29.61
N PRO A 43 12.12 5.01 -29.93
CA PRO A 43 12.01 6.04 -30.97
C PRO A 43 11.50 5.57 -32.34
N PHE A 44 11.70 4.28 -32.68
CA PHE A 44 11.26 3.71 -33.94
C PHE A 44 9.80 3.22 -33.97
N VAL A 45 9.08 3.29 -32.84
CA VAL A 45 7.67 2.88 -32.80
C VAL A 45 6.82 3.96 -33.46
N PRO A 46 6.00 3.63 -34.48
CA PRO A 46 5.12 4.59 -35.12
C PRO A 46 4.10 5.19 -34.14
N MET A 47 3.80 6.47 -34.30
CA MET A 47 2.92 7.21 -33.40
C MET A 47 1.51 6.59 -33.31
N ASP A 48 0.98 6.08 -34.43
CA ASP A 48 -0.35 5.45 -34.46
C ASP A 48 -0.40 4.16 -33.64
N LYS A 49 0.71 3.41 -33.55
CA LYS A 49 0.82 2.22 -32.68
C LYS A 49 0.85 2.60 -31.20
N ILE A 50 1.43 3.75 -30.87
CA ILE A 50 1.43 4.30 -29.50
C ILE A 50 0.00 4.74 -29.15
N ASP A 51 -0.70 5.41 -30.05
CA ASP A 51 -2.09 5.82 -29.88
C ASP A 51 -3.05 4.62 -29.76
N ASP A 52 -2.86 3.56 -30.56
CA ASP A 52 -3.61 2.30 -30.42
C ASP A 52 -3.43 1.68 -29.04
N PHE A 53 -2.18 1.63 -28.58
CA PHE A 53 -1.86 1.10 -27.26
C PHE A 53 -2.52 1.93 -26.14
N VAL A 54 -2.45 3.26 -26.21
CA VAL A 54 -3.11 4.15 -25.24
C VAL A 54 -4.63 3.98 -25.26
N SER A 55 -5.21 3.95 -26.46
CA SER A 55 -6.66 3.78 -26.66
C SER A 55 -7.15 2.44 -26.10
N SER A 56 -6.38 1.36 -26.26
CA SER A 56 -6.70 0.04 -25.69
C SER A 56 -6.74 0.02 -24.16
N LYS A 57 -6.15 1.02 -23.49
CA LYS A 57 -6.07 1.12 -22.02
C LYS A 57 -6.95 2.21 -21.44
N VAL A 58 -7.81 2.86 -22.24
CA VAL A 58 -8.71 3.95 -21.81
C VAL A 58 -9.51 3.58 -20.56
N SER A 59 -10.20 2.43 -20.56
CA SER A 59 -11.01 2.01 -19.41
C SER A 59 -10.16 1.82 -18.14
N TRP A 60 -8.92 1.35 -18.30
CA TRP A 60 -7.97 1.21 -17.19
C TRP A 60 -7.45 2.58 -16.70
N ILE A 61 -7.20 3.53 -17.61
CA ILE A 61 -6.77 4.90 -17.30
C ILE A 61 -7.86 5.63 -16.53
N VAL A 62 -9.10 5.63 -17.05
CA VAL A 62 -10.25 6.29 -16.42
C VAL A 62 -10.53 5.68 -15.05
N LYS A 63 -10.50 4.35 -14.92
CA LYS A 63 -10.66 3.66 -13.63
C LYS A 63 -9.55 4.05 -12.64
N HIS A 64 -8.29 4.09 -13.08
CA HIS A 64 -7.18 4.50 -12.22
C HIS A 64 -7.28 5.97 -11.81
N GLN A 65 -7.60 6.88 -12.73
CA GLN A 65 -7.77 8.31 -12.43
C GLN A 65 -8.93 8.54 -11.46
N LYS A 66 -10.07 7.86 -11.66
CA LYS A 66 -11.21 7.91 -10.74
C LYS A 66 -10.86 7.35 -9.36
N SER A 67 -10.20 6.19 -9.29
CA SER A 67 -9.74 5.60 -8.02
C SER A 67 -8.69 6.46 -7.30
N MET A 68 -7.88 7.21 -8.05
CA MET A 68 -6.89 8.15 -7.50
C MET A 68 -7.57 9.40 -6.97
N GLN A 69 -8.62 9.88 -7.64
CA GLN A 69 -9.46 10.99 -7.18
C GLN A 69 -10.29 10.61 -5.94
N GLU A 70 -10.78 9.37 -5.87
CA GLU A 70 -11.44 8.80 -4.68
C GLU A 70 -10.43 8.55 -3.53
N ARG A 71 -9.22 8.06 -3.82
CA ARG A 71 -8.11 7.96 -2.83
C ARG A 71 -7.64 9.32 -2.32
N SER A 72 -7.72 10.36 -3.15
CA SER A 72 -7.46 11.75 -2.76
C SER A 72 -8.54 12.32 -1.84
N GLN A 73 -9.76 11.78 -1.84
CA GLN A 73 -10.84 12.15 -0.90
C GLN A 73 -10.84 11.29 0.37
N LYS A 74 -10.11 10.16 0.39
CA LYS A 74 -10.02 9.23 1.53
C LYS A 74 -8.63 9.31 2.19
N SER A 75 -8.25 10.50 2.67
CA SER A 75 -7.05 10.62 3.49
C SER A 75 -7.26 9.81 4.77
N MET A 76 -6.39 8.84 5.05
CA MET A 76 -6.50 8.00 6.25
C MET A 76 -6.23 8.80 7.54
N ILE A 77 -5.68 10.01 7.40
CA ILE A 77 -5.50 11.02 8.44
C ILE A 77 -5.79 12.39 7.83
N ASP A 78 -6.62 13.17 8.51
CA ASP A 78 -6.73 14.62 8.33
C ASP A 78 -6.67 15.33 9.69
N ASP A 79 -6.92 16.64 9.74
CA ASP A 79 -6.85 17.42 10.98
C ASP A 79 -7.85 17.00 12.06
N LYS A 80 -8.95 16.34 11.66
CA LYS A 80 -10.12 16.01 12.49
C LYS A 80 -10.36 14.52 12.61
N HIS A 81 -9.87 13.68 11.70
CA HIS A 81 -10.12 12.25 11.69
C HIS A 81 -8.86 11.43 11.37
N ILE A 82 -8.83 10.22 11.91
CA ILE A 82 -7.87 9.17 11.58
C ILE A 82 -8.62 7.86 11.40
N VAL A 83 -8.18 7.02 10.47
CA VAL A 83 -8.65 5.64 10.36
C VAL A 83 -7.71 4.72 11.13
N LEU A 84 -8.20 3.94 12.08
CA LEU A 84 -7.44 2.87 12.75
C LEU A 84 -8.22 1.56 12.64
N PHE A 85 -7.56 0.51 12.15
CA PHE A 85 -8.16 -0.81 11.97
C PHE A 85 -9.46 -0.79 11.16
N GLY A 86 -9.54 0.08 10.14
CA GLY A 86 -10.74 0.29 9.32
C GLY A 86 -11.81 1.21 9.95
N ASN A 87 -11.66 1.61 11.21
CA ASN A 87 -12.61 2.48 11.90
C ASN A 87 -12.19 3.94 11.80
N SER A 88 -13.13 4.83 11.47
CA SER A 88 -12.88 6.28 11.47
C SER A 88 -13.06 6.86 12.87
N LEU A 89 -11.98 7.40 13.43
CA LEU A 89 -11.94 8.01 14.76
C LEU A 89 -11.80 9.53 14.64
N LYS A 90 -12.52 10.27 15.48
CA LYS A 90 -12.37 11.72 15.63
C LYS A 90 -11.14 12.04 16.46
N ILE A 91 -10.36 13.03 16.05
CA ILE A 91 -9.18 13.48 16.78
C ILE A 91 -9.59 14.57 17.78
N ARG A 92 -9.35 14.32 19.08
CA ARG A 92 -9.51 15.31 20.14
C ARG A 92 -8.16 15.69 20.72
N LYS A 93 -7.77 16.95 20.54
CA LYS A 93 -6.48 17.49 20.99
C LYS A 93 -6.68 18.26 22.30
N THR A 94 -5.82 18.02 23.29
CA THR A 94 -5.80 18.74 24.57
C THR A 94 -4.37 19.10 24.96
N THR A 95 -4.22 20.17 25.73
CA THR A 95 -2.92 20.55 26.33
C THR A 95 -2.77 19.90 27.70
N GLY A 96 -1.60 19.35 28.01
CA GLY A 96 -1.31 18.71 29.29
C GLY A 96 0.17 18.68 29.67
N LYS A 97 0.49 18.05 30.80
CA LYS A 97 1.87 18.04 31.36
C LYS A 97 2.87 17.22 30.53
N TYR A 98 2.39 16.22 29.79
CA TYR A 98 3.18 15.28 29.00
C TYR A 98 2.46 14.92 27.69
N ASN A 99 3.22 14.40 26.72
CA ASN A 99 2.66 13.90 25.46
C ASN A 99 2.08 12.50 25.67
N HIS A 100 0.84 12.28 25.27
CA HIS A 100 0.18 10.99 25.37
C HIS A 100 -0.90 10.85 24.30
N VAL A 101 -1.01 9.65 23.74
CA VAL A 101 -2.06 9.33 22.77
C VAL A 101 -2.74 8.04 23.21
N SER A 102 -4.06 8.08 23.28
CA SER A 102 -4.92 6.91 23.50
C SER A 102 -6.11 6.98 22.57
N TYR A 103 -6.83 5.87 22.41
CA TYR A 103 -8.02 5.82 21.59
C TYR A 103 -9.04 4.85 22.16
N ASP A 104 -10.30 5.08 21.80
CA ASP A 104 -11.41 4.15 21.99
C ASP A 104 -12.03 3.80 20.63
N LYS A 105 -13.29 3.35 20.62
CA LYS A 105 -14.00 2.93 19.41
C LYS A 105 -14.21 4.06 18.38
N ASP A 106 -14.28 5.32 18.79
CA ASP A 106 -14.69 6.43 17.92
C ASP A 106 -13.82 7.69 18.04
N THR A 107 -12.89 7.72 18.99
CA THR A 107 -12.09 8.90 19.29
C THR A 107 -10.62 8.57 19.54
N LEU A 108 -9.72 9.33 18.91
CA LEU A 108 -8.29 9.41 19.23
C LEU A 108 -8.06 10.64 20.13
N TYR A 109 -7.63 10.42 21.36
CA TYR A 109 -7.28 11.46 22.32
C TYR A 109 -5.78 11.76 22.23
N VAL A 110 -5.45 13.02 21.97
CA VAL A 110 -4.08 13.49 21.77
C VAL A 110 -3.79 14.57 22.80
N GLN A 111 -3.08 14.21 23.86
CA GLN A 111 -2.57 15.17 24.83
C GLN A 111 -1.17 15.62 24.42
N CYS A 112 -0.96 16.92 24.32
CA CYS A 112 0.32 17.53 23.97
C CYS A 112 0.80 18.47 25.06
N ARG A 113 2.11 18.54 25.28
CA ARG A 113 2.73 19.68 25.97
C ARG A 113 2.48 20.95 25.15
N GLU A 114 2.42 22.11 25.81
CA GLU A 114 2.06 23.39 25.17
C GLU A 114 2.90 23.75 23.94
N GLN A 115 4.17 23.35 23.91
CA GLN A 115 5.09 23.58 22.79
C GLN A 115 5.28 22.37 21.87
N ALA A 116 4.55 21.28 22.08
CA ALA A 116 4.68 20.08 21.27
C ALA A 116 3.85 20.17 19.98
N ASP A 117 4.40 19.63 18.89
CA ASP A 117 3.67 19.44 17.63
C ASP A 117 2.75 18.21 17.72
N PRO A 118 1.41 18.37 17.68
CA PRO A 118 0.46 17.26 17.76
C PRO A 118 0.63 16.23 16.63
N GLU A 119 1.00 16.64 15.42
CA GLU A 119 1.20 15.71 14.31
C GLU A 119 2.39 14.79 14.57
N LYS A 120 3.47 15.35 15.14
CA LYS A 120 4.63 14.57 15.58
C LYS A 120 4.27 13.58 16.68
N VAL A 121 3.45 13.99 17.64
CA VAL A 121 2.98 13.12 18.73
C VAL A 121 2.13 11.97 18.18
N ILE A 122 1.18 12.26 17.29
CA ILE A 122 0.36 11.23 16.60
C ILE A 122 1.26 10.28 15.80
N ARG A 123 2.21 10.79 15.03
CA ARG A 123 3.14 9.97 14.24
C ARG A 123 3.95 9.02 15.12
N GLN A 124 4.48 9.49 16.25
CA GLN A 124 5.22 8.64 17.19
C GLN A 124 4.34 7.55 17.80
N PHE A 125 3.08 7.88 18.12
CA PHE A 125 2.11 6.90 18.56
C PHE A 125 1.84 5.84 17.49
N LEU A 126 1.59 6.24 16.24
CA LEU A 126 1.36 5.31 15.13
C LEU A 126 2.57 4.42 14.85
N ASP A 127 3.79 4.98 14.94
CA ASP A 127 5.02 4.22 14.81
C ASP A 127 5.11 3.10 15.84
N LYS A 128 4.77 3.40 17.10
CA LYS A 128 4.73 2.41 18.18
C LYS A 128 3.59 1.40 17.95
N LEU A 129 2.38 1.88 17.65
CA LEU A 129 1.21 1.04 17.44
C LEU A 129 1.42 0.05 16.29
N CYS A 130 2.00 0.49 15.16
CA CYS A 130 2.38 -0.40 14.06
C CYS A 130 3.35 -1.48 14.52
N ARG A 131 4.38 -1.12 15.30
CA ARG A 131 5.38 -2.08 15.80
C ARG A 131 4.75 -3.13 16.69
N ASP A 132 3.99 -2.70 17.69
CA ASP A 132 3.39 -3.60 18.67
C ASP A 132 2.40 -4.55 17.98
N VAL A 133 1.45 -4.00 17.21
CA VAL A 133 0.40 -4.80 16.55
C VAL A 133 0.99 -5.76 15.53
N PHE A 134 1.88 -5.29 14.65
CA PHE A 134 2.39 -6.15 13.59
C PHE A 134 3.32 -7.23 14.14
N LEU A 135 4.06 -6.95 15.22
CA LEU A 135 4.90 -7.94 15.87
C LEU A 135 4.06 -8.99 16.60
N ASP A 136 2.96 -8.60 17.24
CA ASP A 136 2.02 -9.54 17.87
C ASP A 136 1.39 -10.47 16.82
N ILE A 137 0.87 -9.92 15.72
CA ILE A 137 0.31 -10.71 14.61
C ILE A 137 1.38 -11.62 14.01
N ALA A 138 2.60 -11.14 13.79
CA ALA A 138 3.70 -11.95 13.28
C ALA A 138 4.07 -13.09 14.24
N THR A 139 4.06 -12.84 15.55
CA THR A 139 4.32 -13.85 16.58
C THR A 139 3.26 -14.94 16.58
N LEU A 140 1.98 -14.56 16.49
CA LEU A 140 0.88 -15.52 16.40
C LEU A 140 0.93 -16.32 15.09
N THR A 141 1.19 -15.65 13.97
CA THR A 141 1.35 -16.27 12.64
C THR A 141 2.49 -17.28 12.65
N PHE A 142 3.66 -16.89 13.17
CA PHE A 142 4.82 -17.78 13.29
C PHE A 142 4.49 -19.04 14.09
N ARG A 143 3.84 -18.89 15.25
CA ARG A 143 3.41 -20.02 16.08
C ARG A 143 2.44 -20.94 15.36
N SER A 144 1.51 -20.39 14.58
CA SER A 144 0.54 -21.18 13.82
C SER A 144 1.20 -22.02 12.71
N LEU A 145 2.34 -21.58 12.18
CA LEU A 145 3.09 -22.26 11.13
C LEU A 145 4.19 -23.20 11.67
N SER A 146 4.04 -23.70 12.90
CA SER A 146 5.04 -24.54 13.58
C SER A 146 5.46 -25.77 12.78
N ASP A 147 4.55 -26.33 11.97
CA ASP A 147 4.80 -27.53 11.16
C ASP A 147 5.89 -27.30 10.08
N TYR A 148 6.12 -26.05 9.69
CA TYR A 148 7.12 -25.68 8.69
C TYR A 148 8.51 -25.42 9.26
N HIS A 149 8.69 -25.50 10.58
CA HIS A 149 9.99 -25.34 11.25
C HIS A 149 10.75 -24.06 10.82
N LEU A 150 10.00 -22.97 10.61
CA LEU A 150 10.57 -21.68 10.22
C LEU A 150 11.40 -21.08 11.35
N GLU A 151 12.34 -20.21 11.01
CA GLU A 151 12.95 -19.28 11.97
C GLU A 151 12.12 -18.00 12.05
N PHE A 152 12.02 -17.38 13.23
CA PHE A 152 11.30 -16.12 13.36
C PHE A 152 12.04 -15.01 12.58
N PRO A 153 11.38 -14.35 11.60
CA PRO A 153 12.06 -13.39 10.74
C PRO A 153 12.23 -12.03 11.40
N ASP A 154 13.19 -11.26 10.90
CA ASP A 154 13.30 -9.83 11.20
C ASP A 154 12.11 -9.07 10.58
N VAL A 155 11.21 -8.55 11.42
CA VAL A 155 10.00 -7.82 11.02
C VAL A 155 10.27 -6.32 10.94
N LYS A 156 10.23 -5.79 9.72
CA LYS A 156 10.48 -4.37 9.42
C LYS A 156 9.19 -3.66 9.08
N ILE A 157 9.14 -2.38 9.40
CA ILE A 157 7.99 -1.52 9.12
C ILE A 157 8.46 -0.31 8.32
N ARG A 158 7.87 -0.08 7.14
CA ARG A 158 8.27 0.98 6.20
C ARG A 158 7.08 1.60 5.48
N ASP A 159 7.24 2.82 4.99
CA ASP A 159 6.30 3.39 4.02
C ASP A 159 6.58 2.81 2.64
N MET A 160 5.61 2.10 2.08
CA MET A 160 5.72 1.49 0.75
C MET A 160 4.70 2.09 -0.22
N LYS A 161 5.13 2.26 -1.49
CA LYS A 161 4.30 2.92 -2.52
C LYS A 161 3.32 1.97 -3.20
N SER A 162 3.71 0.72 -3.46
CA SER A 162 3.00 -0.18 -4.37
C SER A 162 2.68 -1.56 -3.78
N ARG A 163 3.05 -1.83 -2.53
CA ARG A 163 2.89 -3.14 -1.89
C ARG A 163 2.46 -3.00 -0.44
N TRP A 164 1.79 -4.02 0.07
CA TRP A 164 1.40 -4.15 1.48
C TRP A 164 2.49 -4.77 2.34
N GLY A 165 3.27 -5.69 1.76
CA GLY A 165 4.46 -6.24 2.37
C GLY A 165 5.46 -6.75 1.34
N SER A 166 6.55 -7.31 1.85
CA SER A 166 7.49 -8.12 1.08
C SER A 166 8.32 -9.03 1.98
N CYS A 167 8.50 -10.27 1.57
CA CYS A 167 9.44 -11.21 2.15
C CYS A 167 10.78 -11.21 1.40
N THR A 168 11.89 -11.32 2.12
CA THR A 168 13.23 -11.55 1.57
C THR A 168 13.84 -12.78 2.23
N PRO A 169 13.64 -13.99 1.64
CA PRO A 169 14.10 -15.26 2.22
C PRO A 169 15.59 -15.28 2.57
N ALA A 170 16.45 -14.79 1.67
CA ALA A 170 17.90 -14.74 1.85
C ALA A 170 18.38 -13.90 3.05
N LYS A 171 17.51 -13.09 3.65
CA LYS A 171 17.81 -12.26 4.83
C LYS A 171 16.96 -12.63 6.05
N ASN A 172 16.17 -13.70 5.95
CA ASN A 172 15.15 -14.08 6.91
C ASN A 172 14.35 -12.87 7.43
N SER A 173 13.74 -12.09 6.51
CA SER A 173 13.09 -10.83 6.88
C SER A 173 11.80 -10.57 6.11
N ILE A 174 10.83 -10.00 6.80
CA ILE A 174 9.57 -9.48 6.26
C ILE A 174 9.56 -7.97 6.45
N THR A 175 9.10 -7.23 5.44
CA THR A 175 8.80 -5.80 5.55
C THR A 175 7.31 -5.57 5.35
N LEU A 176 6.66 -4.91 6.30
CA LEU A 176 5.25 -4.56 6.30
C LEU A 176 5.07 -3.06 6.08
N ASN A 177 4.03 -2.69 5.33
CA ASN A 177 3.71 -1.31 5.04
C ASN A 177 3.00 -0.66 6.24
N ARG A 178 3.51 0.49 6.70
CA ARG A 178 2.89 1.31 7.78
C ARG A 178 1.41 1.58 7.54
N LYS A 179 1.01 1.74 6.28
CA LYS A 179 -0.37 2.01 5.90
C LYS A 179 -1.36 0.91 6.32
N LEU A 180 -0.90 -0.32 6.58
CA LEU A 180 -1.74 -1.42 7.04
C LEU A 180 -2.53 -1.07 8.30
N ILE A 181 -2.01 -0.21 9.18
CA ILE A 181 -2.68 0.17 10.43
C ILE A 181 -4.03 0.87 10.22
N HIS A 182 -4.26 1.40 9.02
CA HIS A 182 -5.51 2.06 8.64
C HIS A 182 -6.55 1.10 8.04
N TYR A 183 -6.22 -0.18 7.85
CA TYR A 183 -7.11 -1.18 7.25
C TYR A 183 -7.64 -2.15 8.31
N PRO A 184 -8.76 -2.85 8.04
CA PRO A 184 -9.32 -3.83 8.97
C PRO A 184 -8.27 -4.82 9.49
N PHE A 185 -8.38 -5.18 10.76
CA PHE A 185 -7.40 -6.02 11.44
C PHE A 185 -7.20 -7.35 10.71
N GLU A 186 -8.28 -7.93 10.22
CA GLU A 186 -8.32 -9.19 9.47
C GLU A 186 -7.50 -9.12 8.18
N PHE A 187 -7.48 -7.95 7.52
CA PHE A 187 -6.65 -7.74 6.34
C PHE A 187 -5.16 -7.66 6.70
N ILE A 188 -4.82 -7.09 7.85
CA ILE A 188 -3.44 -7.05 8.36
C ILE A 188 -2.95 -8.48 8.61
N GLU A 189 -3.76 -9.31 9.27
CA GLU A 189 -3.47 -10.73 9.50
C GLU A 189 -3.22 -11.48 8.18
N TYR A 190 -4.07 -11.26 7.16
CA TYR A 190 -3.88 -11.84 5.84
C TYR A 190 -2.53 -11.44 5.21
N VAL A 191 -2.18 -10.15 5.25
CA VAL A 191 -0.90 -9.68 4.70
C VAL A 191 0.28 -10.30 5.44
N VAL A 192 0.23 -10.39 6.78
CA VAL A 192 1.30 -11.02 7.55
C VAL A 192 1.46 -12.49 7.18
N LEU A 193 0.37 -13.27 7.16
CA LEU A 193 0.39 -14.66 6.73
C LEU A 193 0.94 -14.80 5.30
N HIS A 194 0.51 -13.95 4.37
CA HIS A 194 1.02 -13.92 3.00
C HIS A 194 2.54 -13.79 2.93
N GLU A 195 3.12 -12.88 3.72
CA GLU A 195 4.57 -12.69 3.75
C GLU A 195 5.31 -13.87 4.41
N PHE A 196 4.71 -14.53 5.40
CA PHE A 196 5.27 -15.76 5.98
C PHE A 196 5.25 -16.92 4.98
N VAL A 197 4.17 -17.10 4.23
CA VAL A 197 4.06 -18.19 3.25
C VAL A 197 5.12 -18.07 2.15
N HIS A 198 5.64 -16.88 1.85
CA HIS A 198 6.77 -16.71 0.91
C HIS A 198 8.07 -17.41 1.35
N PHE A 199 8.25 -17.73 2.64
CA PHE A 199 9.36 -18.57 3.09
C PHE A 199 9.20 -20.04 2.69
N ILE A 200 7.96 -20.50 2.52
CA ILE A 200 7.62 -21.88 2.19
C ILE A 200 7.46 -22.03 0.67
N GLN A 201 6.69 -21.13 0.06
CA GLN A 201 6.38 -21.11 -1.36
C GLN A 201 6.62 -19.71 -1.95
N PRO A 202 7.70 -19.48 -2.71
CA PRO A 202 8.11 -18.12 -3.12
C PRO A 202 7.24 -17.43 -4.19
N ASN A 203 6.39 -18.18 -4.88
CA ASN A 203 5.55 -17.67 -5.96
C ASN A 203 4.08 -17.86 -5.63
N HIS A 204 3.22 -16.97 -6.13
CA HIS A 204 1.75 -17.02 -5.98
C HIS A 204 1.09 -18.14 -6.80
N SER A 205 1.60 -19.36 -6.68
CA SER A 205 1.09 -20.57 -7.33
C SER A 205 -0.13 -21.13 -6.61
N LYS A 206 -0.77 -22.15 -7.18
CA LYS A 206 -1.85 -22.88 -6.49
C LYS A 206 -1.39 -23.42 -5.13
N ALA A 207 -0.16 -23.94 -5.03
CA ALA A 207 0.39 -24.43 -3.77
C ALA A 207 0.49 -23.32 -2.70
N PHE A 208 0.86 -22.10 -3.09
CA PHE A 208 0.90 -20.94 -2.18
C PHE A 208 -0.47 -20.64 -1.59
N TYR A 209 -1.50 -20.56 -2.45
CA TYR A 209 -2.86 -20.27 -1.97
C TYR A 209 -3.48 -21.42 -1.19
N ASN A 210 -3.14 -22.68 -1.50
CA ASN A 210 -3.55 -23.82 -0.68
C ASN A 210 -3.01 -23.71 0.76
N ILE A 211 -1.76 -23.26 0.94
CA ILE A 211 -1.22 -23.04 2.29
C ILE A 211 -2.02 -21.93 2.98
N ILE A 212 -2.21 -20.78 2.33
CA ILE A 212 -3.01 -19.69 2.91
C ILE A 212 -4.41 -20.17 3.30
N GLU A 213 -5.13 -20.87 2.42
CA GLU A 213 -6.49 -21.34 2.65
C GLU A 213 -6.57 -22.36 3.81
N ASN A 214 -5.53 -23.17 4.01
CA ASN A 214 -5.46 -24.11 5.14
C ASN A 214 -5.36 -23.39 6.50
N TYR A 215 -4.62 -22.27 6.58
CA TYR A 215 -4.46 -21.51 7.83
C TYR A 215 -5.48 -20.37 7.98
N MET A 216 -6.07 -19.92 6.87
CA MET A 216 -7.01 -18.80 6.81
C MET A 216 -8.07 -19.07 5.72
N PRO A 217 -9.07 -19.92 5.99
CA PRO A 217 -10.08 -20.31 4.99
C PRO A 217 -10.89 -19.12 4.43
N ASP A 218 -11.01 -18.04 5.21
CA ASP A 218 -11.72 -16.81 4.87
C ASP A 218 -10.82 -15.75 4.19
N TYR A 219 -9.59 -16.10 3.74
CA TYR A 219 -8.64 -15.13 3.19
C TYR A 219 -9.18 -14.32 2.01
N LYS A 220 -10.08 -14.90 1.20
CA LYS A 220 -10.75 -14.21 0.08
C LYS A 220 -11.61 -13.05 0.58
N THR A 221 -12.43 -13.29 1.60
CA THR A 221 -13.26 -12.26 2.26
C THR A 221 -12.39 -11.15 2.83
N ARG A 222 -11.27 -11.50 3.48
CA ARG A 222 -10.32 -10.52 4.05
C ARG A 222 -9.67 -9.64 2.99
N MET A 223 -9.35 -10.19 1.81
CA MET A 223 -8.84 -9.41 0.67
C MET A 223 -9.89 -8.45 0.10
N GLU A 224 -11.17 -8.82 0.14
CA GLU A 224 -12.25 -7.99 -0.40
C GLU A 224 -12.54 -6.75 0.46
N MET A 225 -12.18 -6.76 1.75
CA MET A 225 -12.40 -5.65 2.69
C MET A 225 -11.70 -4.34 2.29
N VAL A 226 -10.73 -4.38 1.38
CA VAL A 226 -9.91 -3.22 1.00
C VAL A 226 -10.10 -2.77 -0.45
N ASN A 227 -11.02 -3.41 -1.17
CA ASN A 227 -11.32 -3.13 -2.58
C ASN A 227 -12.41 -2.06 -2.75
#